data_AF-M7BER8-F1
#
_entry.id   AF-M7BER8-F1
#
_cell.length_a   1.000
_cell.length_b   1.000
_cell.length_c   1.000
_cell.angle_alpha   90.00
_cell.angle_beta   90.00
_cell.angle_gamma   90.00
#
_symmetry.space_group_name_H-M   'P 1'
#
loop_
_entity.id
_entity.type
_entity.pdbx_description
1 polymer ?
#
loop_
_entity_poly.entity_id
_entity_poly.type
_entity_poly.pdbx_seq_one_letter_code
_entity_poly.pdbx_strand_id
1 'polypeptide(L)'
;MQRRCQARGNVLWAALLCLGCRLLLPAGASSLGAAGGVAAQPHRRFEYKYSFKGPHLVQADGSVPFWVHTGNAIPSADQIRITPSLKSQRGSVWTKTKSIFEYWEVEVTFRVTGRGRIGADGLAIWFTEGQGLEGPVFGAADTWNGVGIFFDSFDNDGKKNNPSIIVVGNNGKLLYDHQNDGSTQALASCQRDFRNKPYPVRAKIIYYEKTLTVMINNGFTPDKEDYEFCAKVENMILPSQGYFGISAATGGLAADDFYETVSDRELRQIFEGQNRIHLEIKQLNRQLDMILDEQRRYVSAVTEEIAKRGAGIPGQQGQVSQQELDTIVKTQEEVLRQVNEMRNSMGDTLRLVSGVQHPGSAGGLYETTQHFNDIKEHLHIVKRDIEHLVQRNMPSNEKPKCPELPPFPSCLSTTHFFIFVAVQTVLFIGYIMYRMERDAAFAQKKAERACLRVHLREKYRLPKSEMDENQIQMAGDDVDLPEDLQKMVAEDQVEEEDKESILGQLQNIQNMDIDTIKEKAQATFTEIKQAAEQKCCVM
;
A
#
# COMPACT_ATOMS: atom_id res chain seq x y z
N MET A 1 25.08 -45.54 37.07
CA MET A 1 26.07 -44.44 37.19
C MET A 1 25.59 -43.27 36.34
N GLN A 2 25.00 -42.24 36.96
CA GLN A 2 25.52 -40.84 37.05
C GLN A 2 25.43 -40.07 35.70
N ARG A 3 24.79 -38.91 35.53
CA ARG A 3 24.44 -37.79 36.44
C ARG A 3 23.18 -37.01 35.98
N ARG A 4 22.37 -36.64 36.99
CA ARG A 4 21.52 -35.46 37.25
C ARG A 4 21.30 -34.39 36.15
N CYS A 5 20.02 -34.21 35.80
CA CYS A 5 19.40 -32.95 35.39
C CYS A 5 19.19 -32.02 36.60
N GLN A 6 19.45 -30.72 36.40
CA GLN A 6 19.16 -29.65 37.36
C GLN A 6 18.15 -28.70 36.71
N ALA A 7 17.03 -28.52 37.40
CA ALA A 7 15.85 -27.78 36.98
C ALA A 7 16.08 -26.25 37.03
N ARG A 8 15.57 -25.56 36.00
CA ARG A 8 15.30 -24.12 36.00
C ARG A 8 13.89 -23.89 36.57
N GLY A 9 13.81 -23.19 37.68
CA GLY A 9 12.56 -22.65 38.22
C GLY A 9 12.91 -21.52 39.20
N ASN A 10 12.83 -20.28 38.74
CA ASN A 10 12.77 -19.08 39.60
C ASN A 10 12.40 -17.85 38.75
N VAL A 11 11.10 -17.66 38.50
CA VAL A 11 10.54 -16.39 37.97
C VAL A 11 9.51 -15.78 38.95
N LEU A 12 9.23 -16.44 40.07
CA LEU A 12 8.20 -15.98 41.02
C LEU A 12 8.69 -15.16 42.23
N TRP A 13 9.99 -14.82 42.29
CA TRP A 13 10.55 -13.97 43.35
C TRP A 13 10.74 -12.50 42.98
N ALA A 14 10.47 -12.08 41.73
CA ALA A 14 10.66 -10.70 41.30
C ALA A 14 9.42 -9.79 41.46
N ALA A 15 8.22 -10.35 41.64
CA ALA A 15 6.97 -9.57 41.62
C ALA A 15 6.52 -9.04 43.00
N LEU A 16 7.11 -9.51 44.11
CA LEU A 16 6.71 -9.09 45.47
C LEU A 16 7.60 -8.00 46.10
N LEU A 17 8.65 -7.57 45.40
CA LEU A 17 9.56 -6.49 45.87
C LEU A 17 9.17 -5.08 45.38
N CYS A 18 8.18 -4.94 44.49
CA CYS A 18 7.81 -3.64 43.90
C CYS A 18 6.58 -2.95 44.50
N LEU A 19 5.93 -3.50 45.53
CA LEU A 19 4.75 -2.88 46.17
C LEU A 19 4.93 -2.47 47.65
N GLY A 20 6.13 -2.61 48.21
CA GLY A 20 6.40 -2.32 49.64
C GLY A 20 7.14 -1.01 49.96
N CYS A 21 7.68 -0.27 48.99
CA CYS A 21 8.56 0.88 49.24
C CYS A 21 7.97 2.25 48.83
N ARG A 22 6.73 2.52 49.22
CA ARG A 22 6.15 3.87 49.23
C ARG A 22 5.67 4.26 50.63
N LEU A 23 6.62 4.42 51.55
CA LEU A 23 6.49 5.22 52.79
C LEU A 23 7.83 5.09 53.52
N LEU A 24 8.70 6.10 53.36
CA LEU A 24 9.78 6.56 54.24
C LEU A 24 10.79 7.35 53.38
N LEU A 25 10.49 8.63 53.16
CA LEU A 25 11.51 9.62 52.81
C LEU A 25 12.13 10.15 54.10
N PRO A 26 13.46 10.20 54.20
CA PRO A 26 14.14 11.34 54.76
C PRO A 26 14.79 12.15 53.63
N ALA A 27 14.70 13.46 53.78
CA ALA A 27 15.28 14.45 52.90
C ALA A 27 16.82 14.32 52.83
N GLY A 28 17.38 14.51 51.64
CA GLY A 28 18.77 14.89 51.46
C GLY A 28 19.50 14.21 50.30
N ALA A 29 20.19 15.04 49.52
CA ALA A 29 21.27 14.73 48.59
C ALA A 29 20.92 14.46 47.10
N SER A 30 21.02 15.55 46.35
CA SER A 30 21.91 15.71 45.18
C SER A 30 21.55 15.01 43.87
N SER A 31 21.21 15.87 42.90
CA SER A 31 21.15 15.61 41.46
C SER A 31 22.41 14.92 40.93
N LEU A 32 22.30 13.65 40.54
CA LEU A 32 23.11 13.10 39.46
C LEU A 32 22.23 13.04 38.21
N GLY A 33 22.59 13.86 37.22
CA GLY A 33 22.01 13.80 35.88
C GLY A 33 22.26 12.41 35.29
N ALA A 34 21.19 11.67 35.05
CA ALA A 34 21.23 10.52 34.17
C ALA A 34 21.49 11.04 32.75
N ALA A 35 22.73 10.91 32.30
CA ALA A 35 23.08 11.03 30.89
C ALA A 35 22.37 9.88 30.15
N GLY A 36 21.18 10.16 29.63
CA GLY A 36 20.52 9.31 28.65
C GLY A 36 21.35 9.31 27.37
N GLY A 37 22.26 8.35 27.26
CA GLY A 37 22.91 8.05 25.98
C GLY A 37 21.82 7.60 25.01
N VAL A 38 21.42 8.47 24.09
CA VAL A 38 20.62 8.10 22.93
C VAL A 38 21.46 7.06 22.18
N ALA A 39 20.98 5.81 22.12
CA ALA A 39 21.63 4.78 21.33
C ALA A 39 21.79 5.32 19.90
N ALA A 40 23.03 5.54 19.48
CA ALA A 40 23.31 6.09 18.16
C ALA A 40 22.75 5.14 17.10
N GLN A 41 21.91 5.68 16.21
CA GLN A 41 21.41 4.91 15.06
C GLN A 41 22.61 4.42 14.23
N PRO A 42 22.59 3.16 13.74
CA PRO A 42 23.70 2.62 12.98
C PRO A 42 23.95 3.45 11.72
N HIS A 43 25.21 3.85 11.52
CA HIS A 43 25.61 4.65 10.38
C HIS A 43 25.49 3.84 9.07
N ARG A 44 24.79 4.39 8.07
CA ARG A 44 24.62 3.76 6.76
C ARG A 44 25.53 4.41 5.73
N ARG A 45 26.34 3.60 5.03
CA ARG A 45 27.17 4.02 3.89
C ARG A 45 26.68 3.34 2.63
N PHE A 46 26.44 4.11 1.57
CA PHE A 46 26.04 3.54 0.28
C PHE A 46 27.22 2.88 -0.43
N GLU A 47 27.01 1.66 -0.93
CA GLU A 47 28.06 0.81 -1.52
C GLU A 47 27.80 0.58 -3.01
N TYR A 48 28.35 1.47 -3.85
CA TYR A 48 28.07 1.47 -5.29
C TYR A 48 28.53 0.19 -6.03
N LYS A 49 29.58 -0.49 -5.56
CA LYS A 49 30.10 -1.73 -6.18
C LYS A 49 29.16 -2.93 -6.04
N TYR A 50 28.19 -2.84 -5.12
CA TYR A 50 27.19 -3.88 -4.85
C TYR A 50 25.77 -3.34 -5.12
N SER A 51 25.65 -2.37 -6.02
CA SER A 51 24.37 -1.71 -6.33
C SER A 51 24.20 -1.53 -7.84
N PHE A 52 22.96 -1.53 -8.32
CA PHE A 52 22.57 -1.01 -9.63
C PHE A 52 21.22 -0.30 -9.51
N LYS A 53 20.99 0.73 -10.33
CA LYS A 53 19.70 1.42 -10.46
C LYS A 53 19.66 2.22 -11.76
N GLY A 54 18.46 2.48 -12.29
CA GLY A 54 18.27 3.42 -13.38
C GLY A 54 18.29 4.90 -12.92
N PRO A 55 18.25 5.85 -13.87
CA PRO A 55 18.39 5.64 -15.31
C PRO A 55 19.84 5.32 -15.72
N HIS A 56 20.03 4.76 -16.92
CA HIS A 56 21.32 4.33 -17.49
C HIS A 56 21.99 3.16 -16.75
N LEU A 57 21.19 2.17 -16.36
CA LEU A 57 21.66 0.96 -15.69
C LEU A 57 22.68 0.17 -16.54
N VAL A 58 22.50 0.16 -17.85
CA VAL A 58 23.26 -0.65 -18.81
C VAL A 58 24.25 0.20 -19.60
N GLN A 59 25.46 -0.31 -19.75
CA GLN A 59 26.51 0.30 -20.58
C GLN A 59 26.26 0.04 -22.08
N ALA A 60 26.98 0.75 -22.95
CA ALA A 60 26.83 0.60 -24.40
C ALA A 60 27.12 -0.82 -24.91
N ASP A 61 27.90 -1.61 -24.16
CA ASP A 61 28.23 -3.01 -24.44
C ASP A 61 27.19 -4.02 -23.90
N GLY A 62 26.08 -3.53 -23.32
CA GLY A 62 25.05 -4.38 -22.70
C GLY A 62 25.39 -4.85 -21.28
N SER A 63 26.55 -4.49 -20.74
CA SER A 63 26.95 -4.91 -19.40
C SER A 63 26.34 -4.05 -18.30
N VAL A 64 26.19 -4.64 -17.11
CA VAL A 64 25.82 -3.93 -15.88
C VAL A 64 27.10 -3.72 -15.06
N PRO A 65 27.50 -2.48 -14.74
CA PRO A 65 28.74 -2.22 -14.01
C PRO A 65 28.79 -3.01 -12.70
N PHE A 66 29.89 -3.71 -12.41
CA PHE A 66 30.09 -4.53 -11.19
C PHE A 66 29.20 -5.78 -11.04
N TRP A 67 28.29 -6.04 -11.97
CA TRP A 67 27.40 -7.21 -11.92
C TRP A 67 27.57 -8.10 -13.15
N VAL A 68 27.34 -9.40 -12.97
CA VAL A 68 27.22 -10.38 -14.05
C VAL A 68 25.77 -10.81 -14.14
N HIS A 69 25.19 -10.82 -15.33
CA HIS A 69 23.86 -11.35 -15.59
C HIS A 69 23.99 -12.60 -16.48
N THR A 70 23.14 -13.60 -16.25
CA THR A 70 23.17 -14.88 -16.96
C THR A 70 21.76 -15.42 -17.22
N GLY A 71 21.68 -16.47 -18.05
CA GLY A 71 20.40 -17.07 -18.46
C GLY A 71 19.56 -16.11 -19.29
N ASN A 72 18.27 -16.00 -18.97
CA ASN A 72 17.30 -15.16 -19.67
C ASN A 72 17.21 -13.73 -19.10
N ALA A 73 18.17 -13.32 -18.28
CA ALA A 73 18.20 -11.96 -17.74
C ALA A 73 18.49 -10.94 -18.84
N ILE A 74 17.61 -9.95 -18.99
CA ILE A 74 17.69 -8.90 -20.02
C ILE A 74 17.78 -7.53 -19.32
N PRO A 75 18.98 -6.95 -19.22
CA PRO A 75 19.17 -5.60 -18.73
C PRO A 75 18.61 -4.54 -19.71
N SER A 76 17.93 -3.51 -19.19
CA SER A 76 17.49 -2.31 -19.91
C SER A 76 17.98 -1.04 -19.21
N ALA A 77 17.69 0.14 -19.77
CA ALA A 77 18.17 1.41 -19.23
C ALA A 77 17.65 1.72 -17.80
N ASP A 78 16.49 1.19 -17.45
CA ASP A 78 15.72 1.51 -16.24
C ASP A 78 15.59 0.34 -15.25
N GLN A 79 15.68 -0.91 -15.73
CA GLN A 79 15.50 -2.12 -14.92
C GLN A 79 16.26 -3.32 -15.51
N ILE A 80 16.28 -4.44 -14.79
CA ILE A 80 16.70 -5.73 -15.35
C ILE A 80 15.49 -6.65 -15.30
N ARG A 81 15.06 -7.14 -16.47
CA ARG A 81 14.07 -8.21 -16.54
C ARG A 81 14.80 -9.53 -16.33
N ILE A 82 14.77 -10.07 -15.12
CA ILE A 82 15.49 -11.32 -14.79
C ILE A 82 14.91 -12.51 -15.56
N THR A 83 13.59 -12.60 -15.65
CA THR A 83 12.88 -13.56 -16.51
C THR A 83 11.76 -12.87 -17.27
N PRO A 84 11.56 -13.16 -18.56
CA PRO A 84 10.35 -12.78 -19.27
C PRO A 84 9.17 -13.67 -18.87
N SER A 85 7.95 -13.25 -19.21
CA SER A 85 6.72 -14.01 -18.99
C SER A 85 6.55 -15.15 -20.01
N LEU A 86 7.57 -16.00 -20.16
CA LEU A 86 7.61 -17.18 -21.03
C LEU A 86 7.83 -18.44 -20.20
N LYS A 87 7.48 -19.62 -20.72
CA LYS A 87 7.58 -20.89 -19.98
C LYS A 87 9.06 -21.20 -19.75
N SER A 88 9.36 -21.79 -18.59
CA SER A 88 10.66 -22.41 -18.31
C SER A 88 11.88 -21.49 -18.45
N GLN A 89 11.73 -20.21 -18.09
CA GLN A 89 12.84 -19.25 -18.08
C GLN A 89 13.57 -19.25 -16.74
N ARG A 90 14.87 -18.99 -16.79
CA ARG A 90 15.73 -18.83 -15.62
C ARG A 90 16.72 -17.70 -15.89
N GLY A 91 16.87 -16.80 -14.94
CA GLY A 91 17.86 -15.74 -15.04
C GLY A 91 18.40 -15.36 -13.68
N SER A 92 19.61 -14.82 -13.67
CA SER A 92 20.24 -14.35 -12.45
C SER A 92 21.14 -13.15 -12.70
N VAL A 93 21.35 -12.35 -11.66
CA VAL A 93 22.24 -11.20 -11.64
C VAL A 93 23.02 -11.23 -10.32
N TRP A 94 24.34 -11.26 -10.40
CA TRP A 94 25.24 -11.43 -9.24
C TRP A 94 26.34 -10.38 -9.23
N THR A 95 26.79 -9.96 -8.06
CA THR A 95 27.96 -9.07 -7.95
C THR A 95 29.21 -9.79 -8.46
N LYS A 96 30.12 -9.06 -9.13
CA LYS A 96 31.39 -9.63 -9.64
C LYS A 96 32.39 -9.91 -8.51
N THR A 97 32.28 -9.20 -7.39
CA THR A 97 33.18 -9.32 -6.24
C THR A 97 32.40 -9.67 -4.96
N LYS A 98 33.09 -10.33 -4.02
CA LYS A 98 32.55 -10.61 -2.68
C LYS A 98 32.55 -9.36 -1.81
N SER A 99 31.44 -9.13 -1.13
CA SER A 99 31.34 -8.22 0.01
C SER A 99 32.10 -8.80 1.20
N ILE A 100 32.72 -7.93 1.98
CA ILE A 100 33.43 -8.24 3.24
C ILE A 100 32.75 -7.58 4.45
N PHE A 101 31.52 -7.10 4.29
CA PHE A 101 30.82 -6.34 5.32
C PHE A 101 30.29 -7.26 6.41
N GLU A 102 30.65 -6.95 7.66
CA GLU A 102 30.12 -7.64 8.84
C GLU A 102 28.62 -7.35 9.05
N TYR A 103 28.21 -6.12 8.74
CA TYR A 103 26.82 -5.65 8.79
C TYR A 103 26.44 -5.00 7.47
N TRP A 104 25.24 -5.27 6.99
CA TRP A 104 24.77 -4.74 5.71
C TRP A 104 23.25 -4.60 5.67
N GLU A 105 22.80 -3.67 4.83
CA GLU A 105 21.40 -3.44 4.47
C GLU A 105 21.33 -3.43 2.94
N VAL A 106 20.42 -4.21 2.36
CA VAL A 106 20.11 -4.17 0.93
C VAL A 106 18.65 -3.78 0.74
N GLU A 107 18.42 -2.82 -0.15
CA GLU A 107 17.09 -2.42 -0.59
C GLU A 107 16.89 -2.83 -2.05
N VAL A 108 15.97 -3.76 -2.28
CA VAL A 108 15.66 -4.30 -3.60
C VAL A 108 14.28 -3.82 -4.02
N THR A 109 14.20 -3.07 -5.12
CA THR A 109 12.94 -2.63 -5.73
C THR A 109 12.63 -3.52 -6.93
N PHE A 110 11.45 -4.14 -6.96
CA PHE A 110 11.11 -5.09 -8.02
C PHE A 110 9.61 -5.05 -8.36
N ARG A 111 9.28 -5.68 -9.49
CA ARG A 111 7.90 -5.95 -9.92
C ARG A 111 7.81 -7.40 -10.37
N VAL A 112 6.82 -8.13 -9.86
CA VAL A 112 6.41 -9.44 -10.38
C VAL A 112 5.05 -9.25 -11.06
N THR A 113 5.02 -9.39 -12.38
CA THR A 113 3.82 -9.11 -13.18
C THR A 113 3.45 -10.31 -14.04
N GLY A 114 2.16 -10.64 -14.07
CA GLY A 114 1.62 -11.73 -14.90
C GLY A 114 0.14 -11.52 -15.22
N ARG A 115 -0.32 -12.07 -16.36
CA ARG A 115 -1.67 -11.85 -16.89
C ARG A 115 -2.80 -12.45 -16.03
N GLY A 116 -2.49 -13.43 -15.18
CA GLY A 116 -3.46 -14.16 -14.35
C GLY A 116 -3.29 -13.94 -12.84
N ARG A 117 -4.28 -14.40 -12.07
CA ARG A 117 -4.26 -14.38 -10.60
C ARG A 117 -3.17 -15.28 -10.01
N ILE A 118 -2.79 -16.34 -10.71
CA ILE A 118 -1.70 -17.24 -10.34
C ILE A 118 -0.50 -16.95 -11.26
N GLY A 119 0.71 -17.00 -10.72
CA GLY A 119 1.96 -16.89 -11.46
C GLY A 119 3.02 -17.75 -10.80
N ALA A 120 4.05 -18.11 -11.56
CA ALA A 120 5.10 -19.01 -11.10
C ALA A 120 6.45 -18.62 -11.74
N ASP A 121 7.60 -18.91 -11.14
CA ASP A 121 7.75 -19.52 -9.80
C ASP A 121 7.99 -18.43 -8.75
N GLY A 122 8.74 -17.40 -9.11
CA GLY A 122 8.99 -16.25 -8.24
C GLY A 122 10.39 -15.69 -8.43
N LEU A 123 10.94 -15.10 -7.39
CA LEU A 123 12.31 -14.61 -7.36
C LEU A 123 13.00 -14.92 -6.03
N ALA A 124 14.33 -14.85 -6.01
CA ALA A 124 15.14 -15.04 -4.82
C ALA A 124 16.20 -13.94 -4.70
N ILE A 125 16.41 -13.44 -3.49
CA ILE A 125 17.51 -12.52 -3.14
C ILE A 125 18.52 -13.28 -2.30
N TRP A 126 19.81 -13.09 -2.61
CA TRP A 126 20.88 -13.95 -2.11
C TRP A 126 21.99 -13.16 -1.43
N PHE A 127 22.53 -13.74 -0.35
CA PHE A 127 23.89 -13.48 0.12
C PHE A 127 24.60 -14.82 0.35
N THR A 128 25.56 -15.16 -0.52
CA THR A 128 26.15 -16.51 -0.56
C THR A 128 27.66 -16.47 -0.83
N GLU A 129 28.40 -17.46 -0.32
CA GLU A 129 29.85 -17.55 -0.49
C GLU A 129 30.28 -17.67 -1.97
N GLY A 130 29.50 -18.40 -2.76
CA GLY A 130 29.70 -18.57 -4.21
C GLY A 130 28.54 -17.97 -5.00
N GLN A 131 28.79 -17.58 -6.25
CA GLN A 131 27.74 -17.13 -7.17
C GLN A 131 26.89 -18.33 -7.59
N GLY A 132 25.56 -18.24 -7.43
CA GLY A 132 24.62 -19.22 -7.94
C GLY A 132 24.16 -18.86 -9.35
N LEU A 133 25.07 -18.87 -10.33
CA LEU A 133 24.82 -18.32 -11.67
C LEU A 133 23.60 -18.97 -12.36
N GLU A 134 23.42 -20.28 -12.22
CA GLU A 134 22.28 -21.00 -12.80
C GLU A 134 21.88 -22.18 -11.93
N GLY A 135 20.60 -22.52 -11.94
CA GLY A 135 20.09 -23.76 -11.34
C GLY A 135 18.57 -23.77 -11.15
N PRO A 136 18.03 -24.79 -10.46
CA PRO A 136 16.60 -25.00 -10.33
C PRO A 136 15.93 -24.11 -9.28
N VAL A 137 16.69 -23.51 -8.36
CA VAL A 137 16.12 -22.77 -7.21
C VAL A 137 15.92 -21.32 -7.61
N PHE A 138 14.72 -20.99 -8.09
CA PHE A 138 14.38 -19.66 -8.59
C PHE A 138 15.44 -19.13 -9.58
N GLY A 139 15.99 -20.00 -10.43
CA GLY A 139 16.99 -19.68 -11.45
C GLY A 139 18.44 -19.73 -10.98
N ALA A 140 18.71 -20.04 -9.71
CA ALA A 140 20.04 -20.17 -9.13
C ALA A 140 20.34 -21.61 -8.66
N ALA A 141 21.60 -21.84 -8.29
CA ALA A 141 22.13 -23.14 -7.86
C ALA A 141 21.37 -23.72 -6.65
N ASP A 142 21.22 -25.05 -6.62
CA ASP A 142 20.43 -25.79 -5.61
C ASP A 142 21.14 -25.93 -4.25
N THR A 143 22.47 -25.79 -4.25
CA THR A 143 23.27 -25.80 -3.03
C THR A 143 23.97 -24.46 -2.88
N TRP A 144 23.82 -23.82 -1.72
CA TRP A 144 24.50 -22.57 -1.38
C TRP A 144 25.02 -22.59 0.05
N ASN A 145 26.09 -21.84 0.31
CA ASN A 145 26.54 -21.50 1.65
C ASN A 145 26.22 -20.04 1.93
N GLY A 146 25.22 -19.76 2.76
CA GLY A 146 24.69 -18.42 3.03
C GLY A 146 23.16 -18.43 3.19
N VAL A 147 22.51 -17.39 2.69
CA VAL A 147 21.05 -17.21 2.82
C VAL A 147 20.40 -16.89 1.47
N GLY A 148 19.23 -17.49 1.25
CA GLY A 148 18.26 -17.11 0.24
C GLY A 148 16.98 -16.56 0.89
N ILE A 149 16.48 -15.45 0.36
CA ILE A 149 15.17 -14.89 0.70
C ILE A 149 14.29 -15.09 -0.53
N PHE A 150 13.39 -16.05 -0.44
CA PHE A 150 12.52 -16.49 -1.52
C PHE A 150 11.22 -15.72 -1.51
N PHE A 151 10.82 -15.21 -2.67
CA PHE A 151 9.53 -14.61 -2.93
C PHE A 151 8.79 -15.60 -3.81
N ASP A 152 8.15 -16.55 -3.15
CA ASP A 152 7.49 -17.67 -3.78
C ASP A 152 6.06 -17.30 -4.16
N SER A 153 5.73 -17.41 -5.44
CA SER A 153 4.42 -17.05 -5.97
C SER A 153 3.53 -18.24 -6.30
N PHE A 154 4.11 -19.43 -6.39
CA PHE A 154 3.39 -20.63 -6.78
C PHE A 154 3.25 -21.56 -5.58
N ASP A 155 2.09 -22.19 -5.45
CA ASP A 155 1.76 -23.08 -4.34
C ASP A 155 2.02 -24.52 -4.80
N ASN A 156 3.25 -25.01 -4.64
CA ASN A 156 3.59 -26.36 -5.08
C ASN A 156 3.00 -27.42 -4.13
N ASP A 157 2.79 -27.08 -2.85
CA ASP A 157 2.36 -27.99 -1.80
C ASP A 157 0.83 -28.04 -1.57
N GLY A 158 0.10 -27.13 -2.21
CA GLY A 158 -1.36 -27.05 -2.21
C GLY A 158 -1.97 -26.52 -0.91
N LYS A 159 -1.17 -25.92 -0.02
CA LYS A 159 -1.65 -25.43 1.29
C LYS A 159 -2.27 -24.04 1.23
N LYS A 160 -2.33 -23.40 0.06
CA LYS A 160 -2.97 -22.08 -0.17
C LYS A 160 -2.38 -20.97 0.70
N ASN A 161 -1.06 -21.00 0.87
CA ASN A 161 -0.27 -20.09 1.68
C ASN A 161 0.64 -19.16 0.86
N ASN A 162 0.47 -19.13 -0.47
CA ASN A 162 1.27 -18.34 -1.42
C ASN A 162 0.43 -17.15 -1.97
N PRO A 163 1.04 -16.01 -2.35
CA PRO A 163 2.48 -15.77 -2.33
C PRO A 163 3.08 -15.62 -0.93
N SER A 164 4.25 -16.19 -0.74
CA SER A 164 4.96 -16.27 0.53
C SER A 164 6.38 -15.74 0.39
N ILE A 165 6.89 -15.15 1.47
CA ILE A 165 8.28 -14.72 1.57
C ILE A 165 8.95 -15.58 2.63
N ILE A 166 10.02 -16.29 2.26
CA ILE A 166 10.62 -17.34 3.08
C ILE A 166 12.14 -17.12 3.17
N VAL A 167 12.67 -17.15 4.39
CA VAL A 167 14.11 -17.06 4.66
C VAL A 167 14.67 -18.46 4.87
N VAL A 168 15.65 -18.85 4.07
CA VAL A 168 16.30 -20.16 4.17
C VAL A 168 17.81 -20.00 4.20
N GLY A 169 18.42 -20.48 5.30
CA GLY A 169 19.86 -20.60 5.43
C GLY A 169 20.34 -21.96 4.96
N ASN A 170 21.51 -22.02 4.34
CA ASN A 170 22.15 -23.26 3.91
C ASN A 170 23.66 -23.17 4.12
N ASN A 171 24.29 -24.30 4.42
CA ASN A 171 25.73 -24.42 4.68
C ASN A 171 26.48 -25.12 3.52
N GLY A 172 25.84 -25.21 2.35
CA GLY A 172 26.34 -25.89 1.15
C GLY A 172 25.98 -27.37 1.05
N LYS A 173 25.18 -27.92 1.99
CA LYS A 173 24.89 -29.37 2.04
C LYS A 173 23.43 -29.73 1.79
N LEU A 174 22.50 -28.78 1.93
CA LEU A 174 21.08 -29.04 1.75
C LEU A 174 20.69 -28.76 0.30
N LEU A 175 19.78 -29.57 -0.24
CA LEU A 175 19.07 -29.29 -1.49
C LEU A 175 17.75 -28.60 -1.14
N TYR A 176 17.29 -27.65 -1.96
CA TYR A 176 16.07 -26.92 -1.66
C TYR A 176 14.83 -27.77 -1.90
N ASP A 177 13.93 -27.79 -0.91
CA ASP A 177 12.69 -28.57 -0.98
C ASP A 177 11.59 -27.83 -1.76
N HIS A 178 11.74 -27.75 -3.08
CA HIS A 178 10.78 -27.04 -3.94
C HIS A 178 9.38 -27.67 -3.99
N GLN A 179 9.23 -28.95 -3.61
CA GLN A 179 7.92 -29.61 -3.58
C GLN A 179 7.07 -29.15 -2.39
N ASN A 180 7.71 -28.70 -1.31
CA ASN A 180 7.05 -28.20 -0.11
C ASN A 180 7.29 -26.70 0.10
N ASP A 181 7.54 -25.93 -0.97
CA ASP A 181 7.85 -24.49 -0.97
C ASP A 181 8.99 -24.10 0.00
N GLY A 182 9.92 -25.02 0.26
CA GLY A 182 10.99 -24.84 1.25
C GLY A 182 10.51 -24.75 2.70
N SER A 183 9.24 -25.06 3.00
CA SER A 183 8.64 -24.94 4.34
C SER A 183 9.36 -25.78 5.40
N THR A 184 9.92 -26.93 5.02
CA THR A 184 10.72 -27.81 5.88
C THR A 184 12.08 -27.22 6.27
N GLN A 185 12.53 -26.20 5.55
CA GLN A 185 13.84 -25.55 5.68
C GLN A 185 13.73 -24.06 6.07
N ALA A 186 12.50 -23.54 6.18
CA ALA A 186 12.22 -22.16 6.50
C ALA A 186 12.70 -21.81 7.92
N LEU A 187 13.56 -20.80 8.03
CA LEU A 187 13.98 -20.24 9.32
C LEU A 187 12.97 -19.20 9.81
N ALA A 188 12.34 -18.47 8.89
CA ALA A 188 11.25 -17.55 9.12
C ALA A 188 10.49 -17.30 7.82
N SER A 189 9.23 -16.88 7.89
CA SER A 189 8.41 -16.57 6.72
C SER A 189 7.32 -15.57 7.02
N CYS A 190 6.77 -14.93 5.99
CA CYS A 190 5.52 -14.17 6.06
C CYS A 190 4.70 -14.34 4.79
N GLN A 191 3.38 -14.20 4.90
CA GLN A 191 2.49 -14.17 3.74
C GLN A 191 2.34 -12.73 3.25
N ARG A 192 2.76 -12.49 2.01
CA ARG A 192 2.63 -11.20 1.34
C ARG A 192 2.44 -11.46 -0.14
N ASP A 193 1.26 -11.14 -0.66
CA ASP A 193 1.08 -11.04 -2.10
C ASP A 193 1.89 -9.86 -2.62
N PHE A 194 2.92 -10.12 -3.41
CA PHE A 194 3.82 -9.15 -4.04
C PHE A 194 3.60 -9.03 -5.56
N ARG A 195 2.56 -9.69 -6.11
CA ARG A 195 2.29 -9.72 -7.56
C ARG A 195 1.36 -8.58 -7.97
N ASN A 196 1.55 -8.12 -9.21
CA ASN A 196 0.63 -7.19 -9.89
C ASN A 196 0.27 -5.93 -9.06
N LYS A 197 1.22 -5.43 -8.25
CA LYS A 197 1.02 -4.23 -7.43
C LYS A 197 1.09 -2.94 -8.25
N PRO A 198 0.31 -1.89 -7.89
CA PRO A 198 0.30 -0.63 -8.62
C PRO A 198 1.68 0.04 -8.61
N TYR A 199 2.35 0.07 -7.45
CA TYR A 199 3.72 0.55 -7.30
C TYR A 199 4.73 -0.60 -7.17
N PRO A 200 6.03 -0.37 -7.42
CA PRO A 200 7.04 -1.40 -7.24
C PRO A 200 7.10 -1.86 -5.79
N VAL A 201 7.19 -3.17 -5.57
CA VAL A 201 7.41 -3.77 -4.26
C VAL A 201 8.86 -3.50 -3.85
N ARG A 202 9.10 -3.26 -2.57
CA ARG A 202 10.46 -3.05 -2.03
C ARG A 202 10.72 -4.05 -0.91
N ALA A 203 11.86 -4.71 -0.97
CA ALA A 203 12.37 -5.52 0.13
C ALA A 203 13.59 -4.85 0.73
N LYS A 204 13.56 -4.62 2.04
CA LYS A 204 14.68 -4.14 2.83
C LYS A 204 15.15 -5.27 3.73
N ILE A 205 16.35 -5.78 3.45
CA ILE A 205 16.93 -6.94 4.14
C ILE A 205 18.17 -6.44 4.89
N ILE A 206 18.13 -6.60 6.21
CA ILE A 206 19.13 -6.06 7.13
C ILE A 206 19.79 -7.23 7.84
N TYR A 207 21.11 -7.33 7.75
CA TYR A 207 21.92 -8.21 8.58
C TYR A 207 22.78 -7.37 9.51
N TYR A 208 22.41 -7.34 10.79
CA TYR A 208 23.08 -6.52 11.81
C TYR A 208 23.18 -7.34 13.11
N GLU A 209 24.36 -7.37 13.73
CA GLU A 209 24.60 -8.12 14.99
C GLU A 209 24.04 -9.56 14.96
N LYS A 210 24.37 -10.33 13.91
CA LYS A 210 23.91 -11.72 13.67
C LYS A 210 22.39 -11.89 13.58
N THR A 211 21.67 -10.81 13.30
CA THR A 211 20.22 -10.83 13.15
C THR A 211 19.86 -10.42 11.73
N LEU A 212 19.17 -11.30 11.01
CA LEU A 212 18.62 -11.02 9.70
C LEU A 212 17.16 -10.56 9.86
N THR A 213 16.82 -9.40 9.33
CA THR A 213 15.46 -8.85 9.32
C THR A 213 15.03 -8.56 7.89
N VAL A 214 13.80 -8.96 7.55
CA VAL A 214 13.17 -8.69 6.25
C VAL A 214 11.97 -7.78 6.48
N MET A 215 11.98 -6.64 5.79
CA MET A 215 10.94 -5.63 5.78
C MET A 215 10.42 -5.44 4.35
N ILE A 216 9.11 -5.29 4.18
CA ILE A 216 8.47 -5.25 2.86
C ILE A 216 7.57 -4.02 2.74
N ASN A 217 7.80 -3.23 1.70
CA ASN A 217 6.81 -2.29 1.17
C ASN A 217 5.99 -3.03 0.12
N ASN A 218 4.69 -3.17 0.36
CA ASN A 218 3.82 -4.04 -0.45
C ASN A 218 3.28 -3.39 -1.73
N GLY A 219 3.82 -2.23 -2.14
CA GLY A 219 3.55 -1.62 -3.45
C GLY A 219 2.17 -0.99 -3.61
N PHE A 220 1.46 -0.67 -2.52
CA PHE A 220 0.17 0.04 -2.57
C PHE A 220 0.31 1.56 -2.54
N THR A 221 1.45 2.06 -2.08
CA THR A 221 1.75 3.49 -1.96
C THR A 221 2.98 3.84 -2.81
N PRO A 222 3.10 5.09 -3.30
CA PRO A 222 4.33 5.57 -3.93
C PRO A 222 5.44 5.88 -2.90
N ASP A 223 5.10 5.94 -1.61
CA ASP A 223 6.05 6.17 -0.53
C ASP A 223 7.06 5.01 -0.48
N LYS A 224 8.35 5.34 -0.48
CA LYS A 224 9.43 4.36 -0.52
C LYS A 224 9.78 3.83 0.87
N GLU A 225 9.40 4.54 1.93
CA GLU A 225 9.74 4.21 3.32
C GLU A 225 8.63 3.47 4.07
N ASP A 226 7.48 3.23 3.42
CA ASP A 226 6.33 2.48 3.94
C ASP A 226 6.61 0.97 4.02
N TYR A 227 7.53 0.59 4.91
CA TYR A 227 7.97 -0.78 5.14
C TYR A 227 7.22 -1.43 6.31
N GLU A 228 6.68 -2.61 6.08
CA GLU A 228 6.12 -3.47 7.11
C GLU A 228 7.08 -4.61 7.48
N PHE A 229 7.01 -5.06 8.73
CA PHE A 229 7.73 -6.24 9.17
C PHE A 229 7.24 -7.51 8.47
N CYS A 230 8.18 -8.33 7.98
CA CYS A 230 7.88 -9.65 7.41
C CYS A 230 8.48 -10.77 8.27
N ALA A 231 9.80 -10.84 8.38
CA ALA A 231 10.48 -11.97 9.00
C ALA A 231 11.75 -11.53 9.76
N LYS A 232 12.12 -12.29 10.79
CA LYS A 232 13.34 -12.09 11.57
C LYS A 232 13.96 -13.42 11.95
N VAL A 233 15.28 -13.54 11.78
CA VAL A 233 16.08 -14.69 12.21
C VAL A 233 17.21 -14.18 13.09
N GLU A 234 17.19 -14.55 14.37
CA GLU A 234 18.23 -14.21 15.34
C GLU A 234 19.33 -15.28 15.35
N ASN A 235 20.54 -14.88 15.75
CA ASN A 235 21.71 -15.76 15.82
C ASN A 235 22.05 -16.45 14.47
N MET A 236 21.74 -15.80 13.36
CA MET A 236 22.07 -16.28 12.03
C MET A 236 23.57 -16.17 11.80
N ILE A 237 24.17 -17.24 11.30
CA ILE A 237 25.59 -17.28 10.93
C ILE A 237 25.69 -17.28 9.41
N LEU A 238 26.25 -16.21 8.87
CA LEU A 238 26.55 -16.07 7.45
C LEU A 238 28.06 -16.18 7.21
N PRO A 239 28.52 -16.55 6.00
CA PRO A 239 29.93 -16.48 5.64
C PRO A 239 30.46 -15.05 5.79
N SER A 240 31.72 -14.90 6.21
CA SER A 240 32.34 -13.58 6.43
C SER A 240 32.56 -12.79 5.14
N GLN A 241 32.51 -13.46 3.99
CA GLN A 241 32.52 -12.84 2.68
C GLN A 241 31.52 -13.54 1.75
N GLY A 242 30.82 -12.78 0.93
CA GLY A 242 29.79 -13.33 0.06
C GLY A 242 29.41 -12.41 -1.10
N TYR A 243 28.83 -12.99 -2.14
CA TYR A 243 28.24 -12.27 -3.25
C TYR A 243 26.80 -11.89 -2.90
N PHE A 244 26.36 -10.73 -3.39
CA PHE A 244 24.95 -10.43 -3.46
C PHE A 244 24.42 -10.90 -4.82
N GLY A 245 23.22 -11.46 -4.81
CA GLY A 245 22.58 -11.97 -6.01
C GLY A 245 21.08 -11.77 -6.00
N ILE A 246 20.50 -11.73 -7.20
CA ILE A 246 19.07 -11.84 -7.40
C ILE A 246 18.82 -12.78 -8.58
N SER A 247 17.88 -13.70 -8.43
CA SER A 247 17.52 -14.64 -9.48
C SER A 247 16.00 -14.79 -9.57
N ALA A 248 15.52 -15.25 -10.71
CA ALA A 248 14.12 -15.57 -10.91
C ALA A 248 13.99 -16.77 -11.84
N ALA A 249 12.86 -17.47 -11.70
CA ALA A 249 12.46 -18.53 -12.61
C ALA A 249 10.97 -18.45 -12.92
N THR A 250 10.60 -19.07 -14.02
CA THR A 250 9.21 -19.27 -14.42
C THR A 250 8.99 -20.76 -14.70
N GLY A 251 7.95 -21.32 -14.10
CA GLY A 251 7.51 -22.69 -14.36
C GLY A 251 6.69 -22.82 -15.64
N GLY A 252 5.80 -23.83 -15.65
CA GLY A 252 4.91 -24.10 -16.78
C GLY A 252 3.76 -23.09 -16.93
N LEU A 253 3.48 -22.23 -15.95
CA LEU A 253 2.36 -21.29 -16.03
C LEU A 253 2.64 -20.02 -16.83
N ALA A 254 3.87 -19.85 -17.33
CA ALA A 254 4.26 -18.63 -18.03
C ALA A 254 3.99 -18.75 -19.54
N ALA A 255 2.76 -18.49 -19.95
CA ALA A 255 2.23 -18.49 -21.33
C ALA A 255 1.53 -19.79 -21.76
N ASP A 256 0.21 -19.64 -21.95
CA ASP A 256 -0.76 -20.57 -22.53
C ASP A 256 -1.00 -21.86 -21.74
N ASP A 257 -1.95 -21.84 -20.78
CA ASP A 257 -2.76 -23.01 -20.37
C ASP A 257 -4.02 -22.59 -19.59
N PHE A 258 -4.75 -21.61 -20.11
CA PHE A 258 -6.19 -21.52 -19.92
C PHE A 258 -6.73 -20.92 -21.22
N TYR A 259 -7.51 -21.68 -21.98
CA TYR A 259 -8.21 -21.16 -23.15
C TYR A 259 -9.05 -19.97 -22.67
N GLU A 260 -8.55 -18.75 -22.90
CA GLU A 260 -9.34 -17.54 -22.82
C GLU A 260 -10.36 -17.68 -23.95
N THR A 261 -11.64 -17.81 -23.60
CA THR A 261 -12.68 -17.87 -24.62
C THR A 261 -12.59 -16.59 -25.46
N VAL A 262 -12.95 -16.66 -26.75
CA VAL A 262 -12.95 -15.46 -27.62
C VAL A 262 -13.72 -14.31 -26.93
N SER A 263 -14.76 -14.65 -26.18
CA SER A 263 -15.56 -13.74 -25.36
C SER A 263 -14.80 -13.12 -24.17
N ASP A 264 -13.97 -13.88 -23.45
CA ASP A 264 -13.16 -13.34 -22.35
C ASP A 264 -12.04 -12.43 -22.85
N ARG A 265 -11.43 -12.78 -23.99
CA ARG A 265 -10.45 -11.94 -24.68
C ARG A 265 -11.09 -10.65 -25.17
N GLU A 266 -12.30 -10.72 -25.74
CA GLU A 266 -13.05 -9.55 -26.16
C GLU A 266 -13.44 -8.68 -24.97
N LEU A 267 -13.98 -9.24 -23.88
CA LEU A 267 -14.31 -8.51 -22.65
C LEU A 267 -13.08 -7.87 -22.01
N ARG A 268 -11.95 -8.57 -21.97
CA ARG A 268 -10.69 -8.02 -21.44
C ARG A 268 -10.11 -6.95 -22.35
N GLN A 269 -10.10 -7.15 -23.67
CA GLN A 269 -9.66 -6.12 -24.63
C GLN A 269 -10.59 -4.90 -24.60
N ILE A 270 -11.89 -5.10 -24.35
CA ILE A 270 -12.85 -4.03 -24.11
C ILE A 270 -12.51 -3.32 -22.79
N PHE A 271 -12.26 -4.03 -21.69
CA PHE A 271 -12.01 -3.39 -20.39
C PHE A 271 -10.64 -2.71 -20.31
N GLU A 272 -9.58 -3.34 -20.85
CA GLU A 272 -8.26 -2.75 -20.99
C GLU A 272 -8.26 -1.60 -22.01
N GLY A 273 -9.00 -1.76 -23.10
CA GLY A 273 -9.24 -0.72 -24.10
C GLY A 273 -9.97 0.48 -23.49
N GLN A 274 -11.06 0.25 -22.76
CA GLN A 274 -11.86 1.28 -22.10
C GLN A 274 -11.08 1.98 -21.00
N ASN A 275 -10.30 1.27 -20.18
CA ASN A 275 -9.51 1.90 -19.13
C ASN A 275 -8.34 2.70 -19.71
N ARG A 276 -7.71 2.20 -20.78
CA ARG A 276 -6.66 2.93 -21.51
C ARG A 276 -7.23 4.17 -22.20
N ILE A 277 -8.39 4.05 -22.86
CA ILE A 277 -9.10 5.18 -23.47
C ILE A 277 -9.52 6.18 -22.39
N HIS A 278 -10.02 5.74 -21.23
CA HIS A 278 -10.41 6.62 -20.13
C HIS A 278 -9.20 7.40 -19.56
N LEU A 279 -8.06 6.75 -19.40
CA LEU A 279 -6.82 7.39 -18.94
C LEU A 279 -6.26 8.38 -19.99
N GLU A 280 -6.25 8.00 -21.27
CA GLU A 280 -5.83 8.88 -22.36
C GLU A 280 -6.78 10.07 -22.53
N ILE A 281 -8.11 9.89 -22.42
CA ILE A 281 -9.09 10.98 -22.43
C ILE A 281 -8.90 11.90 -21.23
N LYS A 282 -8.61 11.36 -20.04
CA LYS A 282 -8.35 12.16 -18.85
C LYS A 282 -7.05 12.96 -18.99
N GLN A 283 -6.05 12.41 -19.65
CA GLN A 283 -4.81 13.09 -19.96
C GLN A 283 -5.01 14.16 -21.06
N LEU A 284 -5.80 13.86 -22.10
CA LEU A 284 -6.17 14.81 -23.14
C LEU A 284 -6.96 15.99 -22.54
N ASN A 285 -7.92 15.74 -21.65
CA ASN A 285 -8.68 16.80 -20.98
C ASN A 285 -7.77 17.71 -20.16
N ARG A 286 -6.78 17.14 -19.45
CA ARG A 286 -5.77 17.94 -18.75
C ARG A 286 -4.90 18.75 -19.71
N GLN A 287 -4.53 18.19 -20.85
CA GLN A 287 -3.77 18.92 -21.87
C GLN A 287 -4.60 20.02 -22.53
N LEU A 288 -5.88 19.78 -22.79
CA LEU A 288 -6.84 20.77 -23.29
C LEU A 288 -7.03 21.92 -22.30
N ASP A 289 -7.19 21.64 -21.01
CA ASP A 289 -7.30 22.68 -19.98
C ASP A 289 -6.01 23.51 -19.89
N MET A 290 -4.83 22.88 -19.99
CA MET A 290 -3.56 23.61 -20.05
C MET A 290 -3.43 24.47 -21.31
N ILE A 291 -3.84 23.98 -22.47
CA ILE A 291 -3.82 24.76 -23.74
C ILE A 291 -4.82 25.92 -23.67
N LEU A 292 -5.99 25.71 -23.10
CA LEU A 292 -6.99 26.76 -22.90
C LEU A 292 -6.49 27.85 -21.94
N ASP A 293 -5.81 27.46 -20.86
CA ASP A 293 -5.18 28.40 -19.94
C ASP A 293 -4.02 29.16 -20.60
N GLU A 294 -3.22 28.49 -21.42
CA GLU A 294 -2.13 29.10 -22.20
C GLU A 294 -2.69 30.13 -23.20
N GLN A 295 -3.74 29.78 -23.96
CA GLN A 295 -4.42 30.69 -24.88
C GLN A 295 -5.06 31.86 -24.14
N ARG A 296 -5.69 31.63 -22.99
CA ARG A 296 -6.27 32.70 -22.15
C ARG A 296 -5.20 33.67 -21.66
N ARG A 297 -4.03 33.17 -21.26
CA ARG A 297 -2.88 34.01 -20.88
C ARG A 297 -2.31 34.79 -22.07
N TYR A 298 -2.19 34.17 -23.24
CA TYR A 298 -1.75 34.85 -24.45
C TYR A 298 -2.72 35.97 -24.86
N VAL A 299 -4.03 35.72 -24.81
CA VAL A 299 -5.05 36.73 -25.09
C VAL A 299 -4.92 37.90 -24.11
N SER A 300 -4.86 37.62 -22.79
CA SER A 300 -4.67 38.67 -21.79
C SER A 300 -3.40 39.49 -22.00
N ALA A 301 -2.28 38.83 -22.34
CA ALA A 301 -1.02 39.51 -22.61
C ALA A 301 -1.08 40.39 -23.87
N VAL A 302 -1.72 39.91 -24.94
CA VAL A 302 -1.93 40.69 -26.17
C VAL A 302 -2.87 41.87 -25.92
N THR A 303 -3.97 41.67 -25.18
CA THR A 303 -4.89 42.75 -24.77
C THR A 303 -4.17 43.80 -23.93
N GLU A 304 -3.30 43.39 -23.00
CA GLU A 304 -2.50 44.30 -22.18
C GLU A 304 -1.47 45.06 -23.00
N GLU A 305 -0.81 44.42 -23.96
CA GLU A 305 0.18 45.05 -24.84
C GLU A 305 -0.46 46.05 -25.82
N ILE A 306 -1.69 45.75 -26.27
CA ILE A 306 -2.53 46.67 -27.06
C ILE A 306 -2.97 47.87 -26.19
N ALA A 307 -3.39 47.63 -24.95
CA ALA A 307 -3.75 48.69 -24.01
C ALA A 307 -2.56 49.61 -23.69
N LYS A 308 -1.35 49.04 -23.54
CA LYS A 308 -0.10 49.80 -23.36
C LYS A 308 0.28 50.61 -24.59
N ARG A 309 0.09 50.07 -25.81
CA ARG A 309 0.29 50.84 -27.06
C ARG A 309 -0.75 51.93 -27.27
N GLY A 310 -1.96 51.77 -26.72
CA GLY A 310 -3.00 52.81 -26.72
C GLY A 310 -2.76 53.95 -25.72
N ALA A 311 -1.91 53.73 -24.70
CA ALA A 311 -1.65 54.69 -23.62
C ALA A 311 -0.31 55.44 -23.74
N GLY A 312 0.38 55.34 -24.88
CA GLY A 312 1.69 55.97 -25.09
C GLY A 312 1.77 56.86 -26.33
N ILE A 313 1.81 58.17 -26.11
CA ILE A 313 2.29 59.28 -26.98
C ILE A 313 1.26 59.88 -27.98
N PRO A 314 0.96 61.21 -27.87
CA PRO A 314 0.18 61.93 -28.85
C PRO A 314 1.04 62.29 -30.07
N GLY A 315 0.67 61.77 -31.24
CA GLY A 315 1.08 62.30 -32.53
C GLY A 315 2.10 61.46 -33.31
N GLN A 316 1.66 60.35 -33.90
CA GLN A 316 1.96 60.04 -35.31
C GLN A 316 1.11 58.86 -35.81
N GLN A 317 0.59 59.03 -37.03
CA GLN A 317 -0.23 58.07 -37.75
C GLN A 317 0.54 56.77 -38.03
N GLY A 318 0.10 55.69 -37.40
CA GLY A 318 0.30 54.32 -37.87
C GLY A 318 -1.04 53.62 -37.83
N GLN A 319 -1.80 53.68 -38.93
CA GLN A 319 -3.04 52.90 -39.08
C GLN A 319 -2.68 51.41 -39.14
N VAL A 320 -2.65 50.75 -37.99
CA VAL A 320 -3.07 49.35 -37.95
C VAL A 320 -4.58 49.40 -38.14
N SER A 321 -5.07 48.90 -39.27
CA SER A 321 -6.46 49.03 -39.64
C SER A 321 -7.33 48.34 -38.58
N GLN A 322 -8.29 49.06 -38.00
CA GLN A 322 -9.22 48.51 -37.01
C GLN A 322 -9.89 47.22 -37.51
N GLN A 323 -10.03 47.05 -38.82
CA GLN A 323 -10.51 45.82 -39.47
C GLN A 323 -9.58 44.62 -39.27
N GLU A 324 -8.25 44.76 -39.33
CA GLU A 324 -7.32 43.64 -39.09
C GLU A 324 -7.37 43.17 -37.63
N LEU A 325 -7.56 44.12 -36.71
CA LEU A 325 -7.71 43.85 -35.28
C LEU A 325 -9.01 43.10 -34.98
N ASP A 326 -10.12 43.55 -35.58
CA ASP A 326 -11.44 42.91 -35.46
C ASP A 326 -11.42 41.50 -36.07
N THR A 327 -10.65 41.32 -37.15
CA THR A 327 -10.48 40.02 -37.81
C THR A 327 -9.67 39.06 -36.95
N ILE A 328 -8.58 39.51 -36.30
CA ILE A 328 -7.77 38.66 -35.41
C ILE A 328 -8.55 38.24 -34.16
N VAL A 329 -9.30 39.16 -33.55
CA VAL A 329 -10.13 38.85 -32.37
C VAL A 329 -11.26 37.88 -32.74
N LYS A 330 -11.96 38.11 -33.86
CA LYS A 330 -12.99 37.17 -34.36
C LYS A 330 -12.42 35.81 -34.73
N THR A 331 -11.22 35.78 -35.32
CA THR A 331 -10.55 34.51 -35.65
C THR A 331 -10.15 33.75 -34.38
N GLN A 332 -9.73 34.45 -33.32
CA GLN A 332 -9.43 33.81 -32.03
C GLN A 332 -10.68 33.37 -31.24
N GLU A 333 -11.77 34.13 -31.28
CA GLU A 333 -13.07 33.70 -30.71
C GLU A 333 -13.59 32.44 -31.41
N GLU A 334 -13.40 32.34 -32.72
CA GLU A 334 -13.78 31.17 -33.51
C GLU A 334 -12.93 29.94 -33.17
N VAL A 335 -11.62 30.09 -32.93
CA VAL A 335 -10.74 29.01 -32.47
C VAL A 335 -11.15 28.53 -31.07
N LEU A 336 -11.44 29.44 -30.14
CA LEU A 336 -11.96 29.10 -28.81
C LEU A 336 -13.31 28.38 -28.88
N ARG A 337 -14.19 28.81 -29.79
CA ARG A 337 -15.48 28.15 -30.05
C ARG A 337 -15.29 26.72 -30.56
N GLN A 338 -14.41 26.51 -31.54
CA GLN A 338 -14.11 25.17 -32.09
C GLN A 338 -13.47 24.24 -31.05
N VAL A 339 -12.58 24.75 -30.19
CA VAL A 339 -11.99 23.97 -29.10
C VAL A 339 -13.04 23.60 -28.04
N ASN A 340 -13.97 24.50 -27.74
CA ASN A 340 -15.05 24.24 -26.78
C ASN A 340 -16.09 23.25 -27.34
N GLU A 341 -16.37 23.29 -28.64
CA GLU A 341 -17.17 22.28 -29.34
C GLU A 341 -16.48 20.91 -29.36
N MET A 342 -15.15 20.87 -29.56
CA MET A 342 -14.37 19.63 -29.48
C MET A 342 -14.39 19.03 -28.06
N ARG A 343 -14.28 19.85 -27.02
CA ARG A 343 -14.44 19.45 -25.61
C ARG A 343 -15.81 18.82 -25.36
N ASN A 344 -16.87 19.44 -25.87
CA ASN A 344 -18.24 18.95 -25.68
C ASN A 344 -18.49 17.65 -26.48
N SER A 345 -18.02 17.57 -27.72
CA SER A 345 -18.11 16.36 -28.55
C SER A 345 -17.34 15.16 -27.97
N MET A 346 -16.16 15.40 -27.40
CA MET A 346 -15.41 14.38 -26.66
C MET A 346 -16.13 13.95 -25.36
N GLY A 347 -16.80 14.89 -24.68
CA GLY A 347 -17.64 14.61 -23.53
C GLY A 347 -18.82 13.69 -23.85
N ASP A 348 -19.45 13.87 -25.01
CA ASP A 348 -20.54 13.01 -25.47
C ASP A 348 -20.05 11.62 -25.92
N THR A 349 -18.86 11.56 -26.53
CA THR A 349 -18.20 10.27 -26.86
C THR A 349 -17.87 9.47 -25.60
N LEU A 350 -17.43 10.13 -24.52
CA LEU A 350 -17.16 9.51 -23.22
C LEU A 350 -18.44 8.91 -22.60
N ARG A 351 -19.59 9.58 -22.76
CA ARG A 351 -20.90 9.09 -22.29
C ARG A 351 -21.35 7.85 -23.05
N LEU A 352 -21.15 7.82 -24.37
CA LEU A 352 -21.48 6.68 -25.22
C LEU A 352 -20.64 5.44 -24.89
N VAL A 353 -19.34 5.61 -24.59
CA VAL A 353 -18.44 4.51 -24.19
C VAL A 353 -18.80 3.94 -22.81
N SER A 354 -19.31 4.78 -21.89
CA SER A 354 -19.78 4.34 -20.57
C SER A 354 -21.20 3.75 -20.55
N GLY A 355 -21.96 3.87 -21.64
CA GLY A 355 -23.42 3.66 -21.66
C GLY A 355 -23.93 2.38 -22.35
N VAL A 356 -23.08 1.46 -22.82
CA VAL A 356 -23.54 0.23 -23.48
C VAL A 356 -23.95 -0.83 -22.45
N GLN A 357 -25.19 -0.74 -21.96
CA GLN A 357 -25.92 -1.84 -21.34
C GLN A 357 -26.76 -2.55 -22.42
N HIS A 358 -26.48 -3.83 -22.66
CA HIS A 358 -27.29 -4.67 -23.55
C HIS A 358 -28.69 -4.92 -22.96
N PRO A 359 -29.76 -4.79 -23.76
CA PRO A 359 -31.05 -5.39 -23.46
C PRO A 359 -31.17 -6.79 -24.07
N GLY A 360 -31.38 -7.79 -23.21
CA GLY A 360 -32.16 -9.01 -23.50
C GLY A 360 -31.59 -10.08 -24.44
N SER A 361 -31.24 -11.24 -23.89
CA SER A 361 -31.67 -12.54 -24.44
C SER A 361 -31.74 -13.59 -23.33
N ALA A 362 -32.89 -14.27 -23.28
CA ALA A 362 -33.26 -15.26 -22.29
C ALA A 362 -32.68 -16.63 -22.65
N GLY A 363 -32.17 -17.35 -21.66
CA GLY A 363 -31.86 -18.78 -21.78
C GLY A 363 -30.68 -19.18 -20.91
N GLY A 364 -30.93 -19.84 -19.78
CA GLY A 364 -29.89 -20.48 -18.97
C GLY A 364 -30.03 -20.34 -17.45
N LEU A 365 -31.26 -20.30 -16.91
CA LEU A 365 -31.48 -20.40 -15.48
C LEU A 365 -31.93 -21.82 -15.12
N TYR A 366 -31.00 -22.78 -15.13
CA TYR A 366 -31.16 -24.10 -14.48
C TYR A 366 -29.78 -24.68 -14.11
N GLU A 367 -28.90 -23.90 -13.48
CA GLU A 367 -27.66 -24.50 -12.94
C GLU A 367 -27.03 -23.66 -11.81
N THR A 368 -27.84 -23.20 -10.86
CA THR A 368 -27.30 -22.55 -9.64
C THR A 368 -28.05 -22.94 -8.36
N THR A 369 -29.19 -23.64 -8.50
CA THR A 369 -29.99 -24.09 -7.34
C THR A 369 -29.63 -25.51 -6.88
N GLN A 370 -28.76 -26.23 -7.59
CA GLN A 370 -28.42 -27.62 -7.24
C GLN A 370 -27.21 -27.74 -6.29
N HIS A 371 -26.31 -26.75 -6.24
CA HIS A 371 -25.14 -26.77 -5.36
C HIS A 371 -25.40 -26.37 -3.90
N PHE A 372 -26.56 -25.78 -3.59
CA PHE A 372 -26.91 -25.42 -2.21
C PHE A 372 -27.66 -26.51 -1.44
N ASN A 373 -28.22 -27.52 -2.13
CA ASN A 373 -28.88 -28.65 -1.48
C ASN A 373 -27.91 -29.78 -1.12
N ASP A 374 -26.82 -29.99 -1.88
CA ASP A 374 -25.80 -31.01 -1.55
C ASP A 374 -24.95 -30.65 -0.32
N ILE A 375 -24.71 -29.36 -0.05
CA ILE A 375 -23.94 -28.92 1.11
C ILE A 375 -24.72 -29.11 2.43
N LYS A 376 -26.06 -29.16 2.35
CA LYS A 376 -26.93 -29.39 3.51
C LYS A 376 -26.98 -30.88 3.90
N GLU A 377 -26.74 -31.79 2.97
CA GLU A 377 -26.83 -33.24 3.18
C GLU A 377 -25.55 -33.82 3.81
N HIS A 378 -24.38 -33.26 3.51
CA HIS A 378 -23.11 -33.68 4.10
C HIS A 378 -22.91 -33.27 5.58
N LEU A 379 -23.68 -32.31 6.09
CA LEU A 379 -23.60 -31.89 7.50
C LEU A 379 -24.40 -32.82 8.44
N HIS A 380 -25.34 -33.61 7.92
CA HIS A 380 -26.12 -34.57 8.70
C HIS A 380 -25.46 -35.95 8.84
N ILE A 381 -24.50 -36.28 7.98
CA ILE A 381 -23.75 -37.55 8.02
C ILE A 381 -22.71 -37.52 9.14
N VAL A 382 -22.06 -36.37 9.36
CA VAL A 382 -21.05 -36.18 10.43
C VAL A 382 -21.65 -36.22 11.84
N LYS A 383 -22.94 -35.88 11.99
CA LYS A 383 -23.66 -35.97 13.28
C LYS A 383 -24.02 -37.40 13.68
N ARG A 384 -24.21 -38.29 12.69
CA ARG A 384 -24.64 -39.68 12.92
C ARG A 384 -23.48 -40.62 13.30
N ASP A 385 -22.25 -40.32 12.84
CA ASP A 385 -21.08 -41.16 13.12
C ASP A 385 -20.47 -40.93 14.52
N ILE A 386 -20.82 -39.83 15.19
CA ILE A 386 -20.37 -39.53 16.56
C ILE A 386 -21.25 -40.23 17.62
N GLU A 387 -22.52 -40.52 17.32
CA GLU A 387 -23.42 -41.21 18.25
C GLU A 387 -23.26 -42.75 18.23
N HIS A 388 -22.69 -43.32 17.16
CA HIS A 388 -22.42 -44.76 17.04
C HIS A 388 -21.09 -45.22 17.68
N LEU A 389 -20.25 -44.29 18.17
CA LEU A 389 -18.99 -44.60 18.85
C LEU A 389 -19.11 -44.72 20.39
N VAL A 390 -20.31 -44.51 20.96
CA VAL A 390 -20.53 -44.53 22.43
C VAL A 390 -21.34 -45.74 22.92
N GLN A 391 -21.81 -46.63 22.04
CA GLN A 391 -22.52 -47.85 22.44
C GLN A 391 -21.92 -49.10 21.81
N ARG A 392 -20.85 -49.61 22.41
CA ARG A 392 -20.50 -51.03 22.31
C ARG A 392 -20.16 -51.59 23.68
N ASN A 393 -21.16 -52.17 24.32
CA ASN A 393 -21.03 -53.00 25.51
C ASN A 393 -21.33 -54.46 25.13
N MET A 394 -20.67 -55.38 25.83
CA MET A 394 -20.85 -56.85 25.98
C MET A 394 -19.94 -57.80 25.18
N PRO A 395 -19.64 -59.04 25.68
CA PRO A 395 -19.77 -59.59 27.05
C PRO A 395 -18.48 -60.27 27.61
N SER A 396 -18.57 -60.65 28.88
CA SER A 396 -17.67 -61.46 29.73
C SER A 396 -17.00 -62.70 29.11
N ASN A 397 -15.70 -62.93 29.36
CA ASN A 397 -15.15 -63.89 30.34
C ASN A 397 -13.60 -64.03 30.17
N GLU A 398 -12.91 -64.38 31.27
CA GLU A 398 -11.49 -64.77 31.39
C GLU A 398 -10.37 -63.71 31.54
N LYS A 399 -9.62 -63.86 32.64
CA LYS A 399 -8.39 -63.15 33.04
C LYS A 399 -7.17 -63.74 32.30
N PRO A 400 -6.10 -62.94 32.08
CA PRO A 400 -4.87 -63.20 32.85
C PRO A 400 -4.17 -61.93 33.36
N LYS A 401 -3.41 -62.11 34.44
CA LYS A 401 -2.66 -61.07 35.19
C LYS A 401 -1.44 -60.57 34.40
N CYS A 402 -1.25 -59.25 34.36
CA CYS A 402 0.04 -58.60 34.10
C CYS A 402 0.65 -58.08 35.41
N PRO A 403 1.99 -58.05 35.56
CA PRO A 403 2.65 -57.66 36.81
C PRO A 403 2.58 -56.14 37.07
N GLU A 404 2.47 -55.76 38.34
CA GLU A 404 2.37 -54.36 38.80
C GLU A 404 3.60 -53.53 38.41
N LEU A 405 3.36 -52.38 37.76
CA LEU A 405 4.35 -51.33 37.56
C LEU A 405 4.53 -50.49 38.84
N PRO A 406 5.75 -50.00 39.12
CA PRO A 406 6.01 -49.14 40.27
C PRO A 406 5.28 -47.80 40.15
N PRO A 407 4.89 -47.15 41.26
CA PRO A 407 4.17 -45.89 41.24
C PRO A 407 5.04 -44.79 40.62
N PHE A 408 4.54 -44.18 39.53
CA PHE A 408 5.15 -42.98 38.96
C PHE A 408 5.04 -41.83 39.97
N PRO A 409 6.07 -40.99 40.12
CA PRO A 409 5.97 -39.79 40.93
C PRO A 409 4.94 -38.85 40.30
N SER A 410 4.07 -38.28 41.14
CA SER A 410 3.05 -37.30 40.73
C SER A 410 3.73 -36.01 40.26
N CYS A 411 4.07 -35.93 38.97
CA CYS A 411 4.85 -34.81 38.41
C CYS A 411 4.10 -33.47 38.38
N LEU A 412 2.82 -33.43 38.74
CA LEU A 412 2.08 -32.19 38.96
C LEU A 412 0.90 -32.52 39.88
N SER A 413 0.83 -31.87 41.04
CA SER A 413 -0.34 -32.00 41.92
C SER A 413 -1.57 -31.43 41.21
N THR A 414 -2.72 -32.12 41.31
CA THR A 414 -3.99 -31.74 40.67
C THR A 414 -4.35 -30.27 40.95
N THR A 415 -4.00 -29.78 42.13
CA THR A 415 -4.17 -28.39 42.55
C THR A 415 -3.35 -27.41 41.69
N HIS A 416 -2.10 -27.77 41.34
CA HIS A 416 -1.23 -26.91 40.53
C HIS A 416 -1.69 -26.85 39.07
N PHE A 417 -2.26 -27.94 38.55
CA PHE A 417 -2.86 -27.97 37.21
C PHE A 417 -4.03 -26.97 37.10
N PHE A 418 -4.96 -27.00 38.06
CA PHE A 418 -6.11 -26.09 38.03
C PHE A 418 -5.72 -24.62 38.26
N ILE A 419 -4.72 -24.35 39.10
CA ILE A 419 -4.18 -22.98 39.27
C ILE A 419 -3.57 -22.47 37.97
N PHE A 420 -2.78 -23.30 37.27
CA PHE A 420 -2.16 -22.90 36.01
C PHE A 420 -3.19 -22.63 34.92
N VAL A 421 -4.21 -23.50 34.80
CA VAL A 421 -5.32 -23.31 33.85
C VAL A 421 -6.10 -22.04 34.17
N ALA A 422 -6.38 -21.75 35.45
CA ALA A 422 -7.07 -20.53 35.85
C ALA A 422 -6.26 -19.28 35.49
N VAL A 423 -4.95 -19.27 35.78
CA VAL A 423 -4.06 -18.14 35.43
C VAL A 423 -3.95 -17.97 33.92
N GLN A 424 -3.78 -19.05 33.16
CA GLN A 424 -3.75 -18.98 31.69
C GLN A 424 -5.06 -18.45 31.11
N THR A 425 -6.19 -18.86 31.67
CA THR A 425 -7.51 -18.38 31.23
C THR A 425 -7.68 -16.89 31.49
N VAL A 426 -7.26 -16.40 32.66
CA VAL A 426 -7.30 -14.96 32.98
C VAL A 426 -6.38 -14.14 32.08
N LEU A 427 -5.15 -14.61 31.81
CA LEU A 427 -4.23 -13.94 30.89
C LEU A 427 -4.75 -13.94 29.46
N PHE A 428 -5.38 -15.03 29.01
CA PHE A 428 -5.98 -15.11 27.70
C PHE A 428 -7.17 -14.15 27.56
N ILE A 429 -8.06 -14.12 28.55
CA ILE A 429 -9.19 -13.16 28.57
C ILE A 429 -8.66 -11.72 28.61
N GLY A 430 -7.65 -11.42 29.43
CA GLY A 430 -7.01 -10.11 29.48
C GLY A 430 -6.39 -9.69 28.15
N TYR A 431 -5.74 -10.63 27.45
CA TYR A 431 -5.21 -10.39 26.11
C TYR A 431 -6.31 -10.14 25.07
N ILE A 432 -7.41 -10.89 25.12
CA ILE A 432 -8.56 -10.68 24.22
C ILE A 432 -9.21 -9.32 24.51
N MET A 433 -9.41 -8.95 25.77
CA MET A 433 -9.94 -7.63 26.14
C MET A 433 -9.02 -6.49 25.67
N TYR A 434 -7.71 -6.61 25.92
CA TYR A 434 -6.73 -5.64 25.45
C TYR A 434 -6.72 -5.50 23.92
N ARG A 435 -6.82 -6.64 23.21
CA ARG A 435 -6.91 -6.65 21.74
C ARG A 435 -8.20 -6.00 21.26
N MET A 436 -9.34 -6.32 21.88
CA MET A 436 -10.64 -5.74 21.52
C MET A 436 -10.67 -4.23 21.74
N GLU A 437 -10.14 -3.74 22.87
CA GLU A 437 -10.05 -2.31 23.17
C GLU A 437 -9.15 -1.58 22.16
N ARG A 438 -8.02 -2.18 21.80
CA ARG A 438 -7.11 -1.64 20.79
C ARG A 438 -7.75 -1.60 19.40
N ASP A 439 -8.39 -2.68 18.98
CA ASP A 439 -9.02 -2.80 17.67
C ASP A 439 -10.22 -1.83 17.56
N ALA A 440 -10.97 -1.59 18.64
CA ALA A 440 -12.02 -0.57 18.73
C ALA A 440 -11.46 0.85 18.59
N ALA A 441 -10.36 1.18 19.28
CA ALA A 441 -9.71 2.49 19.16
C ALA A 441 -9.18 2.76 17.73
N PHE A 442 -8.71 1.73 17.03
CA PHE A 442 -8.30 1.85 15.63
C PHE A 442 -9.50 2.02 14.69
N ALA A 443 -10.60 1.31 14.94
CA ALA A 443 -11.84 1.46 14.17
C ALA A 443 -12.40 2.89 14.31
N GLN A 444 -12.41 3.44 15.52
CA GLN A 444 -12.87 4.80 15.80
C GLN A 444 -12.03 5.86 15.06
N LYS A 445 -10.69 5.80 15.14
CA LYS A 445 -9.81 6.72 14.40
C LYS A 445 -9.97 6.64 12.88
N LYS A 446 -10.34 5.45 12.37
CA LYS A 446 -10.60 5.25 10.94
C LYS A 446 -11.94 5.85 10.54
N ALA A 447 -12.95 5.72 11.39
CA ALA A 447 -14.25 6.33 11.21
C ALA A 447 -14.21 7.87 11.30
N GLU A 448 -13.46 8.46 12.23
CA GLU A 448 -13.25 9.92 12.32
C GLU A 448 -12.69 10.50 11.01
N ARG A 449 -11.70 9.82 10.42
CA ARG A 449 -11.12 10.20 9.12
C ARG A 449 -12.09 10.01 7.96
N ALA A 450 -12.95 8.99 8.02
CA ALA A 450 -13.99 8.78 7.03
C ALA A 450 -15.09 9.85 7.13
N CYS A 451 -15.49 10.24 8.34
CA CYS A 451 -16.43 11.31 8.63
C CYS A 451 -15.96 12.66 8.05
N LEU A 452 -14.69 13.02 8.27
CA LEU A 452 -14.09 14.22 7.67
C LEU A 452 -14.17 14.19 6.12
N ARG A 453 -13.87 13.03 5.50
CA ARG A 453 -13.96 12.87 4.05
C ARG A 453 -15.38 12.95 3.53
N VAL A 454 -16.38 12.46 4.27
CA VAL A 454 -17.79 12.59 3.91
C VAL A 454 -18.22 14.06 3.97
N HIS A 455 -17.84 14.77 5.04
CA HIS A 455 -18.15 16.19 5.19
C HIS A 455 -17.53 17.05 4.08
N LEU A 456 -16.26 16.81 3.73
CA LEU A 456 -15.62 17.48 2.60
C LEU A 456 -16.31 17.15 1.27
N ARG A 457 -16.70 15.90 1.04
CA ARG A 457 -17.42 15.53 -0.19
C ARG A 457 -18.78 16.21 -0.28
N GLU A 458 -19.50 16.35 0.82
CA GLU A 458 -20.76 17.08 0.88
C GLU A 458 -20.55 18.57 0.57
N LYS A 459 -19.56 19.21 1.22
CA LYS A 459 -19.18 20.61 0.97
C LYS A 459 -18.84 20.87 -0.50
N TYR A 460 -18.07 19.98 -1.14
CA TYR A 460 -17.67 20.12 -2.54
C TYR A 460 -18.62 19.44 -3.55
N ARG A 461 -19.80 18.99 -3.12
CA ARG A 461 -20.80 18.25 -3.94
C ARG A 461 -20.21 17.09 -4.75
N LEU A 462 -19.27 16.37 -4.17
CA LEU A 462 -18.64 15.19 -4.76
C LEU A 462 -19.50 13.94 -4.54
N PRO A 463 -19.43 12.94 -5.44
CA PRO A 463 -20.17 11.68 -5.27
C PRO A 463 -19.85 10.97 -3.95
N LYS A 464 -20.89 10.43 -3.31
CA LYS A 464 -20.75 9.68 -2.05
C LYS A 464 -19.89 8.42 -2.25
N SER A 465 -19.21 8.03 -1.17
CA SER A 465 -18.25 6.92 -1.16
C SER A 465 -18.74 5.83 -0.23
N GLU A 466 -19.22 4.73 -0.80
CA GLU A 466 -19.75 3.56 -0.07
C GLU A 466 -18.72 2.96 0.90
N MET A 467 -17.42 3.07 0.57
CA MET A 467 -16.34 2.63 1.44
C MET A 467 -16.20 3.50 2.70
N ASP A 468 -16.46 4.81 2.61
CA ASP A 468 -16.38 5.71 3.76
C ASP A 468 -17.62 5.58 4.65
N GLU A 469 -18.80 5.36 4.06
CA GLU A 469 -20.04 5.04 4.80
C GLU A 469 -19.91 3.75 5.60
N ASN A 470 -19.38 2.68 4.99
CA ASN A 470 -19.10 1.42 5.70
C ASN A 470 -18.09 1.58 6.85
N GLN A 471 -17.09 2.46 6.71
CA GLN A 471 -16.12 2.73 7.79
C GLN A 471 -16.72 3.47 8.98
N ILE A 472 -17.70 4.34 8.74
CA ILE A 472 -18.45 5.03 9.78
C ILE A 472 -19.41 4.04 10.47
N GLN A 473 -20.16 3.25 9.68
CA GLN A 473 -21.12 2.27 10.20
C GLN A 473 -20.47 1.17 11.05
N MET A 474 -19.22 0.80 10.76
CA MET A 474 -18.45 -0.17 11.56
C MET A 474 -18.02 0.35 12.94
N ALA A 475 -18.02 1.66 13.19
CA ALA A 475 -17.63 2.25 14.48
C ALA A 475 -18.82 2.53 15.42
N GLY A 476 -20.07 2.42 14.91
CA GLY A 476 -21.29 2.74 15.65
C GLY A 476 -21.85 4.13 15.29
N ASP A 477 -23.08 4.42 15.74
CA ASP A 477 -23.88 5.57 15.26
C ASP A 477 -23.37 6.96 15.70
N ASP A 478 -22.54 7.06 16.74
CA ASP A 478 -21.99 8.35 17.22
C ASP A 478 -20.46 8.39 17.04
N VAL A 479 -20.02 8.92 15.89
CA VAL A 479 -18.61 9.25 15.63
C VAL A 479 -18.47 10.76 15.55
N ASP A 480 -18.20 11.38 16.70
CA ASP A 480 -17.97 12.82 16.78
C ASP A 480 -16.64 13.22 16.14
N LEU A 481 -16.66 14.31 15.38
CA LEU A 481 -15.48 14.87 14.76
C LEU A 481 -14.61 15.58 15.82
N PRO A 482 -13.31 15.25 15.96
CA PRO A 482 -12.41 15.89 16.92
C PRO A 482 -12.40 17.43 16.82
N GLU A 483 -12.27 18.12 17.96
CA GLU A 483 -12.35 19.59 18.10
C GLU A 483 -11.36 20.35 17.17
N ASP A 484 -10.16 19.79 16.98
CA ASP A 484 -9.15 20.35 16.08
C ASP A 484 -9.57 20.32 14.60
N LEU A 485 -10.33 19.28 14.22
CA LEU A 485 -10.85 19.10 12.86
C LEU A 485 -12.14 19.90 12.65
N GLN A 486 -12.97 20.07 13.68
CA GLN A 486 -14.11 20.99 13.65
C GLN A 486 -13.66 22.44 13.43
N LYS A 487 -12.53 22.85 14.02
CA LYS A 487 -11.94 24.18 13.80
C LYS A 487 -11.57 24.43 12.34
N MET A 488 -10.96 23.47 11.66
CA MET A 488 -10.63 23.61 10.24
C MET A 488 -11.87 23.67 9.34
N VAL A 489 -13.01 23.14 9.78
CA VAL A 489 -14.29 23.24 9.06
C VAL A 489 -14.96 24.60 9.34
N ALA A 490 -14.86 25.11 10.57
CA ALA A 490 -15.45 26.37 10.98
C ALA A 490 -14.69 27.60 10.45
N GLU A 491 -13.35 27.57 10.42
CA GLU A 491 -12.53 28.64 9.82
C GLU A 491 -12.85 28.85 8.33
N ASP A 492 -13.20 27.75 7.66
CA ASP A 492 -13.57 27.66 6.25
C ASP A 492 -15.02 28.12 5.96
N GLN A 493 -15.88 28.27 6.99
CA GLN A 493 -17.22 28.84 6.89
C GLN A 493 -17.21 30.37 7.05
N VAL A 494 -16.33 30.90 7.90
CA VAL A 494 -16.16 32.36 8.08
C VAL A 494 -15.68 33.03 6.79
N GLU A 495 -14.82 32.35 6.01
CA GLU A 495 -14.39 32.83 4.69
C GLU A 495 -15.48 32.78 3.60
N GLU A 496 -16.56 31.99 3.76
CA GLU A 496 -17.69 31.96 2.82
C GLU A 496 -18.80 32.96 3.20
N GLU A 497 -19.09 33.17 4.49
CA GLU A 497 -20.06 34.20 4.91
C GLU A 497 -19.62 35.63 4.51
N ASP A 498 -18.31 35.92 4.58
CA ASP A 498 -17.78 37.21 4.10
C ASP A 498 -17.91 37.37 2.58
N LYS A 499 -17.92 36.27 1.81
CA LYS A 499 -18.11 36.29 0.35
C LYS A 499 -19.58 36.38 -0.04
N GLU A 500 -20.49 35.74 0.70
CA GLU A 500 -21.95 35.86 0.50
C GLU A 500 -22.48 37.23 0.92
N SER A 501 -21.96 37.86 1.98
CA SER A 501 -22.31 39.22 2.41
C SER A 501 -22.02 40.27 1.33
N ILE A 502 -20.89 40.12 0.62
CA ILE A 502 -20.49 41.01 -0.49
C ILE A 502 -21.34 40.75 -1.75
N LEU A 503 -21.67 39.49 -2.06
CA LEU A 503 -22.51 39.12 -3.20
C LEU A 503 -23.99 39.46 -3.00
N GLY A 504 -24.49 39.40 -1.77
CA GLY A 504 -25.87 39.80 -1.42
C GLY A 504 -26.14 41.30 -1.61
N GLN A 505 -25.13 42.15 -1.43
CA GLN A 505 -25.25 43.59 -1.71
C GLN A 505 -25.34 43.92 -3.22
N LEU A 506 -24.80 43.05 -4.09
CA LEU A 506 -24.81 43.24 -5.54
C LEU A 506 -26.13 42.79 -6.22
N GLN A 507 -26.90 41.89 -5.61
CA GLN A 507 -28.18 41.42 -6.16
C GLN A 507 -29.32 42.45 -6.03
N ASN A 508 -29.27 43.36 -5.06
CA ASN A 508 -30.29 44.39 -4.86
C ASN A 508 -30.21 45.57 -5.85
N ILE A 509 -29.22 45.59 -6.75
CA ILE A 509 -29.02 46.67 -7.74
C ILE A 509 -29.83 46.41 -9.03
N GLN A 510 -30.32 45.19 -9.26
CA GLN A 510 -30.98 44.83 -10.52
C GLN A 510 -32.43 45.37 -10.68
N ASN A 511 -33.04 45.91 -9.63
CA ASN A 511 -34.44 46.36 -9.66
C ASN A 511 -34.64 47.86 -9.36
N MET A 512 -33.60 48.68 -9.49
CA MET A 512 -33.73 50.13 -9.29
C MET A 512 -33.71 50.88 -10.62
N ASP A 513 -34.74 51.72 -10.82
CA ASP A 513 -34.87 52.61 -11.97
C ASP A 513 -33.71 53.63 -12.01
N ILE A 514 -33.25 53.96 -13.21
CA ILE A 514 -32.04 54.76 -13.45
C ILE A 514 -32.13 56.16 -12.80
N ASP A 515 -33.33 56.72 -12.71
CA ASP A 515 -33.55 58.00 -12.04
C ASP A 515 -33.47 57.88 -10.51
N THR A 516 -33.87 56.74 -9.95
CA THR A 516 -33.70 56.44 -8.51
C THR A 516 -32.25 56.13 -8.15
N ILE A 517 -31.49 55.53 -9.08
CA ILE A 517 -30.03 55.35 -8.96
C ILE A 517 -29.32 56.71 -8.99
N LYS A 518 -29.78 57.64 -9.82
CA LYS A 518 -29.21 58.99 -9.91
C LYS A 518 -29.51 59.83 -8.67
N GLU A 519 -30.73 59.80 -8.14
CA GLU A 519 -31.07 60.46 -6.88
C GLU A 519 -30.31 59.89 -5.70
N LYS A 520 -30.20 58.55 -5.59
CA LYS A 520 -29.40 57.92 -4.53
C LYS A 520 -27.91 58.23 -4.68
N ALA A 521 -27.36 58.21 -5.89
CA ALA A 521 -25.96 58.56 -6.11
C ALA A 521 -25.68 60.04 -5.77
N GLN A 522 -26.59 60.97 -6.06
CA GLN A 522 -26.47 62.36 -5.66
C GLN A 522 -26.63 62.55 -4.14
N ALA A 523 -27.53 61.81 -3.49
CA ALA A 523 -27.68 61.82 -2.04
C ALA A 523 -26.42 61.26 -1.34
N THR A 524 -25.89 60.12 -1.81
CA THR A 524 -24.65 59.52 -1.29
C THR A 524 -23.43 60.41 -1.55
N PHE A 525 -23.36 61.09 -2.69
CA PHE A 525 -22.28 62.07 -2.95
C PHE A 525 -22.37 63.28 -2.00
N THR A 526 -23.59 63.71 -1.66
CA THR A 526 -23.83 64.83 -0.72
C THR A 526 -23.51 64.43 0.72
N GLU A 527 -23.83 63.19 1.13
CA GLU A 527 -23.45 62.62 2.43
C GLU A 527 -21.93 62.42 2.55
N ILE A 528 -21.26 61.91 1.51
CA ILE A 528 -19.81 61.76 1.50
C ILE A 528 -19.13 63.13 1.56
N LYS A 529 -19.68 64.14 0.86
CA LYS A 529 -19.19 65.51 0.92
C LYS A 529 -19.38 66.13 2.32
N GLN A 530 -20.54 65.97 2.95
CA GLN A 530 -20.78 66.45 4.33
C GLN A 530 -19.92 65.71 5.36
N ALA A 531 -19.72 64.40 5.20
CA ALA A 531 -18.86 63.61 6.07
C ALA A 531 -17.37 63.98 5.91
N ALA A 532 -16.95 64.34 4.69
CA ALA A 532 -15.61 64.86 4.43
C ALA A 532 -15.42 66.28 4.98
N GLU A 533 -16.42 67.15 4.86
CA GLU A 533 -16.42 68.51 5.43
C GLU A 533 -16.44 68.49 6.97
N GLN A 534 -17.19 67.57 7.59
CA GLN A 534 -17.14 67.35 9.05
C GLN A 534 -15.79 66.81 9.52
N LYS A 535 -15.16 65.90 8.77
CA LYS A 535 -13.83 65.38 9.10
C LYS A 535 -12.70 66.40 8.88
N CYS A 536 -12.88 67.35 7.97
CA CYS A 536 -11.96 68.48 7.78
C CYS A 536 -12.10 69.58 8.83
N CYS A 537 -13.22 69.69 9.56
CA CYS A 537 -13.39 70.64 10.67
C CYS A 537 -12.89 70.11 12.03
N VAL A 538 -12.46 68.84 12.09
CA VAL A 538 -11.95 68.19 13.32
C VAL A 538 -10.43 67.93 13.24
N MET A 539 -9.77 68.32 12.14
CA MET A 539 -8.33 68.56 12.05
C MET A 539 -8.07 70.06 12.07
#